data_AF-A0A2D4HK21-F1
#
_entry.id   AF-A0A2D4HK21-F1
#
_cell.length_a   1.000
_cell.length_b   1.000
_cell.length_c   1.000
_cell.angle_alpha   90.00
_cell.angle_beta   90.00
_cell.angle_gamma   90.00
#
_symmetry.space_group_name_H-M   'P 1'
#
loop_
_entity.id
_entity.type
_entity.pdbx_description
1 polymer ?
#
loop_
_entity_poly.entity_id
_entity_poly.type
_entity_poly.pdbx_seq_one_letter_code
_entity_poly.pdbx_strand_id
1 'polypeptide(L)'
;MMHCVAAGHQIVALANLRPTEDKEGFDELDSYMYQTVGHQTIELYAEAMGLPLYRHTIKGTSVNTGSIYTKCEGDEVEDLYQLLKLVKDKEEVEAVSVGAILSDYQRVRVENVCKRLAMQPLAYLWRQNQDTLLREIISLKVQAIIIKVAAIGLDPDKHLGKTLDEMEPYLLKLFQKYGVHVCGEGGEYETFTLDCPLFKKKIVVDSSEVVVHSADAFAPVAYLRLLKLHLEDKVQFGGKILPGKCSCDTKEIEDHACPPSDERKETPCITWQFLRPNFAQESKALKFSGKSLKGYQWITGISVYIHSSEGKSIQELANDVLSSLQAHMNLKGLALTDIILVHLYMKSMADFAVINSVYMTAFDLCPPARVCVEAPLTEDLLFQMDCLAQKDDKMISSASCSQKQVMHVQSISHWAPANIGPYSQCIQVEDTLYCSGQIALVPCTMQLTSGGIKKEALMSLNHVERVLKAMNLKAELHHVLMANCYITDSKYISVAEAVWQRKLKELTKVCIISFFPAFKATV
;
A
#
# COMPACT_ATOMS: atom_id res chain seq x y z
N MET A 1 -12.25 -3.42 -10.87
CA MET A 1 -13.58 -2.97 -11.33
C MET A 1 -14.72 -3.34 -10.39
N MET A 2 -15.03 -4.63 -10.16
CA MET A 2 -16.13 -5.05 -9.24
C MET A 2 -16.04 -4.37 -7.85
N HIS A 3 -14.86 -4.38 -7.24
CA HIS A 3 -14.64 -3.69 -5.95
C HIS A 3 -14.79 -2.18 -6.01
N CYS A 4 -14.52 -1.54 -7.15
CA CYS A 4 -14.71 -0.10 -7.30
C CYS A 4 -16.19 0.26 -7.19
N VAL A 5 -17.03 -0.49 -7.92
CA VAL A 5 -18.50 -0.32 -7.85
C VAL A 5 -19.02 -0.63 -6.45
N ALA A 6 -18.47 -1.67 -5.80
CA ALA A 6 -18.81 -2.01 -4.42
C ALA A 6 -18.47 -0.90 -3.42
N ALA A 7 -17.37 -0.19 -3.64
CA ALA A 7 -16.95 0.96 -2.84
C ALA A 7 -17.71 2.26 -3.21
N GLY A 8 -18.67 2.20 -4.13
CA GLY A 8 -19.50 3.34 -4.53
C GLY A 8 -18.90 4.19 -5.66
N HIS A 9 -17.82 3.76 -6.30
CA HIS A 9 -17.27 4.46 -7.46
C HIS A 9 -18.07 4.15 -8.73
N GLN A 10 -18.21 5.16 -9.58
CA GLN A 10 -18.73 4.99 -10.94
C GLN A 10 -17.55 4.74 -11.90
N ILE A 11 -17.64 3.69 -12.71
CA ILE A 11 -16.69 3.46 -13.81
C ILE A 11 -17.17 4.29 -15.00
N VAL A 12 -16.33 5.22 -15.46
CA VAL A 12 -16.69 6.14 -16.55
C VAL A 12 -15.97 5.84 -17.86
N ALA A 13 -14.77 5.24 -17.81
CA ALA A 13 -14.00 4.92 -19.00
C ALA A 13 -13.08 3.71 -18.77
N LEU A 14 -12.69 3.07 -19.87
CA LEU A 14 -11.66 2.04 -19.91
C LEU A 14 -10.39 2.63 -20.57
N ALA A 15 -9.23 2.26 -20.03
CA ALA A 15 -7.93 2.67 -20.57
C ALA A 15 -7.07 1.42 -20.84
N ASN A 16 -6.48 1.33 -22.04
CA ASN A 16 -5.64 0.20 -22.43
C ASN A 16 -4.37 0.68 -23.15
N LEU A 17 -3.22 0.20 -22.70
CA LEU A 17 -1.98 0.25 -23.47
C LEU A 17 -1.86 -1.03 -24.31
N ARG A 18 -1.47 -0.88 -25.57
CA ARG A 18 -1.37 -2.00 -26.52
C ARG A 18 -0.02 -2.03 -27.26
N PRO A 19 0.45 -3.21 -27.69
CA PRO A 19 1.58 -3.32 -28.60
C PRO A 19 1.38 -2.55 -29.92
N THR A 20 2.47 -2.25 -30.64
CA THR A 20 2.42 -1.65 -31.98
C THR A 20 1.89 -2.63 -33.01
N GLU A 21 0.93 -2.20 -33.84
CA GLU A 21 0.28 -3.02 -34.87
C GLU A 21 1.23 -3.44 -36.02
N ASP A 22 2.35 -2.73 -36.20
CA ASP A 22 3.27 -2.87 -37.35
C ASP A 22 4.16 -4.14 -37.34
N LYS A 23 3.95 -5.08 -36.40
CA LYS A 23 4.66 -6.36 -36.37
C LYS A 23 3.67 -7.52 -36.29
N GLU A 24 3.23 -8.01 -37.45
CA GLU A 24 2.50 -9.27 -37.54
C GLU A 24 3.24 -10.37 -36.75
N GLY A 25 2.55 -10.99 -35.78
CA GLY A 25 3.08 -12.09 -34.98
C GLY A 25 3.63 -11.74 -33.59
N PHE A 26 3.67 -10.47 -33.18
CA PHE A 26 4.06 -10.05 -31.82
C PHE A 26 2.84 -9.76 -30.94
N ASP A 27 2.01 -10.78 -30.69
CA ASP A 27 0.91 -10.70 -29.71
C ASP A 27 1.41 -10.63 -28.26
N GLU A 28 2.68 -10.98 -28.04
CA GLU A 28 3.34 -11.07 -26.75
C GLU A 28 4.59 -10.17 -26.74
N LEU A 29 4.63 -9.22 -25.79
CA LEU A 29 5.80 -8.45 -25.44
C LEU A 29 6.29 -8.87 -24.05
N ASP A 30 7.61 -8.88 -23.84
CA ASP A 30 8.23 -9.01 -22.52
C ASP A 30 8.08 -7.70 -21.72
N SER A 31 6.84 -7.29 -21.42
CA SER A 31 6.53 -6.15 -20.55
C SER A 31 6.27 -6.63 -19.12
N TYR A 32 6.92 -6.00 -18.13
CA TYR A 32 6.61 -6.24 -16.72
C TYR A 32 5.33 -5.53 -16.26
N MET A 33 4.86 -4.54 -17.02
CA MET A 33 3.68 -3.75 -16.66
C MET A 33 2.38 -4.32 -17.21
N TYR A 34 2.39 -4.81 -18.45
CA TYR A 34 1.14 -4.99 -19.20
C TYR A 34 0.99 -6.40 -19.76
N GLN A 35 -0.19 -6.96 -19.54
CA GLN A 35 -0.67 -8.09 -20.31
C GLN A 35 -0.87 -7.66 -21.77
N THR A 36 -0.29 -8.42 -22.69
CA THR A 36 -0.35 -8.15 -24.14
C THR A 36 -1.18 -9.18 -24.90
N VAL A 37 -1.27 -10.41 -24.40
CA VAL A 37 -2.12 -11.44 -24.99
C VAL A 37 -3.59 -11.06 -24.82
N GLY A 38 -4.34 -11.16 -25.91
CA GLY A 38 -5.75 -10.80 -25.97
C GLY A 38 -6.02 -9.30 -26.15
N HIS A 39 -5.00 -8.46 -26.40
CA HIS A 39 -5.20 -7.02 -26.57
C HIS A 39 -6.10 -6.66 -27.77
N GLN A 40 -6.15 -7.52 -28.79
CA GLN A 40 -6.92 -7.28 -30.03
C GLN A 40 -8.43 -7.21 -29.76
N THR A 41 -8.90 -7.85 -28.70
CA THR A 41 -10.33 -8.03 -28.42
C THR A 41 -10.86 -7.13 -27.30
N ILE A 42 -10.01 -6.24 -26.76
CA ILE A 42 -10.36 -5.32 -25.64
C ILE A 42 -11.48 -4.34 -26.00
N GLU A 43 -11.68 -4.04 -27.28
CA GLU A 43 -12.81 -3.22 -27.75
C GLU A 43 -14.17 -3.82 -27.37
N LEU A 44 -14.25 -5.16 -27.32
CA LEU A 44 -15.46 -5.85 -26.87
C LEU A 44 -15.77 -5.62 -25.39
N TYR A 45 -14.79 -5.35 -24.53
CA TYR A 45 -15.08 -4.95 -23.14
C TYR A 45 -15.79 -3.60 -23.09
N ALA A 46 -15.37 -2.65 -23.93
CA ALA A 46 -15.97 -1.33 -24.01
C ALA A 46 -17.44 -1.42 -24.47
N GLU A 47 -17.69 -2.19 -25.53
CA GLU A 47 -19.04 -2.44 -26.04
C GLU A 47 -19.89 -3.25 -25.04
N ALA A 48 -19.33 -4.30 -24.43
CA ALA A 48 -20.02 -5.12 -23.44
C ALA A 48 -20.43 -4.31 -22.21
N MET A 49 -19.60 -3.36 -21.75
CA MET A 49 -19.93 -2.48 -20.62
C MET A 49 -20.76 -1.26 -21.06
N GLY A 50 -20.69 -0.89 -22.34
CA GLY A 50 -21.19 0.37 -22.88
C GLY A 50 -20.49 1.56 -22.24
N LEU A 51 -19.16 1.56 -22.28
CA LEU A 51 -18.26 2.60 -21.77
C LEU A 51 -17.28 3.04 -22.87
N PRO A 52 -16.79 4.29 -22.87
CA PRO A 52 -15.72 4.73 -23.77
C PRO A 52 -14.42 3.98 -23.46
N LEU A 53 -13.65 3.68 -24.51
CA LEU A 53 -12.33 3.06 -24.44
C LEU A 53 -11.28 3.99 -25.04
N TYR A 54 -10.25 4.25 -24.23
CA TYR A 54 -9.08 5.01 -24.63
C TYR A 54 -7.89 4.05 -24.78
N ARG A 55 -7.28 4.06 -25.97
CA ARG A 55 -6.13 3.21 -26.28
C ARG A 55 -4.93 4.07 -26.65
N HIS A 56 -3.75 3.63 -26.22
CA HIS A 56 -2.48 4.22 -26.65
C HIS A 56 -1.48 3.09 -26.91
N THR A 57 -0.59 3.30 -27.89
CA THR A 57 0.43 2.31 -28.25
C THR A 57 1.63 2.44 -27.32
N ILE A 58 2.14 1.30 -26.84
CA ILE A 58 3.37 1.23 -26.04
C ILE A 58 4.55 1.55 -26.97
N LYS A 59 5.30 2.60 -26.64
CA LYS A 59 6.50 3.02 -27.37
C LYS A 59 7.76 2.81 -26.53
N GLY A 60 7.62 2.95 -25.21
CA GLY A 60 8.69 2.72 -24.25
C GLY A 60 8.95 1.24 -23.97
N THR A 61 9.98 1.00 -23.17
CA THR A 61 10.34 -0.33 -22.64
C THR A 61 10.48 -0.27 -21.12
N SER A 62 10.66 -1.40 -20.44
CA SER A 62 10.91 -1.41 -18.99
C SER A 62 12.35 -0.93 -18.70
N VAL A 63 12.55 0.39 -18.56
CA VAL A 63 13.89 1.00 -18.39
C VAL A 63 14.25 1.11 -16.91
N ASN A 64 13.44 1.82 -16.13
CA ASN A 64 13.63 1.89 -14.68
C ASN A 64 12.94 0.69 -14.05
N THR A 65 13.70 -0.31 -13.65
CA THR A 65 13.20 -1.54 -13.01
C THR A 65 13.34 -1.55 -11.48
N GLY A 66 13.74 -0.43 -10.88
CA GLY A 66 13.90 -0.29 -9.45
C GLY A 66 12.58 -0.43 -8.66
N SER A 67 12.72 -0.60 -7.34
CA SER A 67 11.60 -0.60 -6.38
C SER A 67 10.94 0.77 -6.22
N ILE A 68 11.64 1.84 -6.60
CA ILE A 68 11.16 3.21 -6.62
C ILE A 68 11.21 3.69 -8.06
N TYR A 69 10.08 4.19 -8.57
CA TYR A 69 10.03 4.75 -9.90
C TYR A 69 10.27 6.26 -9.87
N THR A 70 11.24 6.69 -10.66
CA THR A 70 11.45 8.08 -11.06
C THR A 70 11.22 8.20 -12.54
N LYS A 71 10.66 9.32 -12.99
CA LYS A 71 10.39 9.60 -14.39
C LYS A 71 11.64 9.30 -15.22
N CYS A 72 11.50 8.39 -16.18
CA CYS A 72 12.58 7.97 -17.05
C CYS A 72 12.13 8.09 -18.51
N GLU A 73 12.96 8.72 -19.34
CA GLU A 73 12.66 8.89 -20.76
C GLU A 73 12.75 7.54 -21.49
N GLY A 74 11.80 7.25 -22.37
CA GLY A 74 11.72 5.98 -23.08
C GLY A 74 11.16 4.82 -22.25
N ASP A 75 10.70 5.09 -21.03
CA ASP A 75 10.05 4.08 -20.18
C ASP A 75 8.56 3.93 -20.50
N GLU A 76 8.07 2.69 -20.50
CA GLU A 76 6.66 2.32 -20.77
C GLU A 76 5.66 2.95 -19.78
N VAL A 77 6.13 3.42 -18.61
CA VAL A 77 5.32 4.14 -17.63
C VAL A 77 4.97 5.55 -18.11
N GLU A 78 5.79 6.16 -18.97
CA GLU A 78 5.45 7.47 -19.55
C GLU A 78 4.35 7.37 -20.61
N ASP A 79 4.22 6.22 -21.29
CA ASP A 79 3.08 5.97 -22.17
C ASP A 79 1.77 5.89 -21.38
N LEU A 80 1.81 5.26 -20.19
CA LEU A 80 0.69 5.23 -19.25
C LEU A 80 0.34 6.63 -18.75
N TYR A 81 1.33 7.46 -18.45
CA TYR A 81 1.11 8.86 -18.09
C TYR A 81 0.35 9.62 -19.19
N GLN A 82 0.76 9.48 -20.46
CA GLN A 82 0.06 10.15 -21.56
C GLN A 82 -1.37 9.67 -21.73
N LEU A 83 -1.59 8.34 -21.65
CA LEU A 83 -2.92 7.76 -21.75
C LEU A 83 -3.83 8.24 -20.63
N LEU A 84 -3.38 8.16 -19.37
CA LEU A 84 -4.19 8.57 -18.22
C LEU A 84 -4.43 10.08 -18.18
N LYS A 85 -3.47 10.88 -18.67
CA LYS A 85 -3.68 12.32 -18.86
C LYS A 85 -4.80 12.59 -19.85
N LEU A 86 -4.79 11.92 -21.02
CA LEU A 86 -5.86 12.03 -22.01
C LEU A 86 -7.23 11.67 -21.44
N VAL A 87 -7.32 10.57 -20.68
CA VAL A 87 -8.58 10.15 -20.04
C VAL A 87 -9.03 11.18 -19.00
N LYS A 88 -8.11 11.67 -18.17
CA LYS A 88 -8.41 12.73 -17.19
C LYS A 88 -8.96 13.99 -17.85
N ASP A 89 -8.31 14.45 -18.91
CA ASP A 89 -8.69 15.69 -19.60
C ASP A 89 -10.05 15.55 -20.33
N LYS A 90 -10.46 14.33 -20.72
CA LYS A 90 -11.72 14.08 -21.45
C LYS A 90 -12.91 13.69 -20.58
N GLU A 91 -12.66 12.89 -19.54
CA GLU A 91 -13.70 12.25 -18.72
C GLU A 91 -13.74 12.82 -17.29
N GLU A 92 -12.85 13.77 -16.96
CA GLU A 92 -12.74 14.41 -15.65
C GLU A 92 -12.59 13.42 -14.49
N VAL A 93 -11.89 12.30 -14.73
CA VAL A 93 -11.72 11.25 -13.71
C VAL A 93 -10.87 11.72 -12.52
N GLU A 94 -11.29 11.31 -11.32
CA GLU A 94 -10.60 11.59 -10.06
C GLU A 94 -9.69 10.45 -9.61
N ALA A 95 -9.88 9.24 -10.17
CA ALA A 95 -9.24 8.03 -9.68
C ALA A 95 -8.94 7.02 -10.81
N VAL A 96 -7.93 6.18 -10.58
CA VAL A 96 -7.52 5.11 -11.50
C VAL A 96 -7.55 3.79 -10.75
N SER A 97 -8.34 2.83 -11.24
CA SER A 97 -8.34 1.46 -10.71
C SER A 97 -7.37 0.59 -11.47
N VAL A 98 -6.59 -0.20 -10.72
CA VAL A 98 -5.67 -1.19 -11.30
C VAL A 98 -5.88 -2.58 -10.71
N GLY A 99 -5.53 -3.59 -11.50
CA GLY A 99 -5.73 -5.01 -11.17
C GLY A 99 -4.53 -5.70 -10.52
N ALA A 100 -3.46 -4.98 -10.13
CA ALA A 100 -2.28 -5.59 -9.52
C ALA A 100 -2.65 -6.32 -8.22
N ILE A 101 -2.32 -7.61 -8.09
CA ILE A 101 -2.64 -8.42 -6.91
C ILE A 101 -1.43 -8.53 -5.99
N LEU A 102 -0.24 -8.90 -6.49
CA LEU A 102 0.96 -9.00 -5.65
C LEU A 102 2.07 -8.05 -6.09
N SER A 103 2.19 -7.77 -7.39
CA SER A 103 3.27 -6.96 -7.96
C SER A 103 3.40 -5.54 -7.38
N ASP A 104 4.43 -5.33 -6.56
CA ASP A 104 4.85 -4.00 -6.09
C ASP A 104 5.36 -3.12 -7.24
N TYR A 105 5.99 -3.75 -8.24
CA TYR A 105 6.50 -3.07 -9.43
C TYR A 105 5.40 -2.31 -10.17
N GLN A 106 4.28 -2.99 -10.45
CA GLN A 106 3.15 -2.40 -11.18
C GLN A 106 2.48 -1.30 -10.37
N ARG A 107 2.22 -1.56 -9.09
CA ARG A 107 1.58 -0.60 -8.19
C ARG A 107 2.37 0.70 -8.08
N VAL A 108 3.67 0.64 -7.80
CA VAL A 108 4.49 1.86 -7.58
C VAL A 108 4.49 2.76 -8.81
N ARG A 109 4.50 2.18 -10.02
CA ARG A 109 4.47 2.94 -11.29
C ARG A 109 3.12 3.61 -11.50
N VAL A 110 2.03 2.91 -11.24
CA VAL A 110 0.67 3.47 -11.29
C VAL A 110 0.52 4.59 -10.26
N GLU A 111 0.94 4.38 -9.02
CA GLU A 111 0.88 5.39 -7.96
C GLU A 111 1.69 6.65 -8.34
N ASN A 112 2.86 6.48 -8.97
CA ASN A 112 3.66 7.60 -9.45
C ASN A 112 2.92 8.43 -10.52
N VAL A 113 2.33 7.76 -11.51
CA VAL A 113 1.55 8.43 -12.56
C VAL A 113 0.34 9.15 -11.96
N CYS A 114 -0.39 8.50 -11.05
CA CYS A 114 -1.54 9.08 -10.37
C CYS A 114 -1.16 10.30 -9.52
N LYS A 115 -0.03 10.23 -8.78
CA LYS A 115 0.50 11.37 -8.01
C LYS A 115 0.79 12.57 -8.92
N ARG A 116 1.46 12.35 -10.06
CA ARG A 116 1.78 13.41 -11.04
C ARG A 116 0.53 14.02 -11.69
N LEU A 117 -0.51 13.21 -11.87
CA LEU A 117 -1.78 13.64 -12.45
C LEU A 117 -2.80 14.06 -11.39
N ALA A 118 -2.45 14.13 -10.09
CA ALA A 118 -3.39 14.42 -9.00
C ALA A 118 -4.68 13.58 -9.10
N MET A 119 -4.53 12.26 -9.17
CA MET A 119 -5.62 11.28 -9.14
C MET A 119 -5.38 10.26 -8.02
N GLN A 120 -6.45 9.66 -7.51
CA GLN A 120 -6.38 8.62 -6.49
C GLN A 120 -6.16 7.23 -7.13
N PRO A 121 -5.05 6.52 -6.82
CA PRO A 121 -4.91 5.12 -7.23
C PRO A 121 -5.78 4.20 -6.36
N LEU A 122 -6.51 3.28 -6.99
CA LEU A 122 -7.36 2.26 -6.37
C LEU A 122 -6.83 0.86 -6.70
N ALA A 123 -6.20 0.20 -5.72
CA ALA A 123 -5.58 -1.11 -5.84
C ALA A 123 -6.21 -2.11 -4.86
N TYR A 124 -7.53 -2.32 -4.99
CA TYR A 124 -8.34 -3.17 -4.10
C TYR A 124 -7.89 -4.64 -4.00
N LEU A 125 -7.20 -5.13 -5.04
CA LEU A 125 -6.71 -6.52 -5.09
C LEU A 125 -5.33 -6.68 -4.45
N TRP A 126 -4.62 -5.58 -4.23
CA TRP A 126 -3.22 -5.63 -3.88
C TRP A 126 -3.02 -6.23 -2.48
N ARG A 127 -2.07 -7.18 -2.37
CA ARG A 127 -1.73 -8.01 -1.20
C ARG A 127 -2.90 -8.80 -0.60
N GLN A 128 -3.97 -9.03 -1.37
CA GLN A 128 -5.01 -9.98 -0.99
C GLN A 128 -4.47 -11.41 -0.97
N ASN A 129 -5.08 -12.27 -0.15
CA ASN A 129 -4.81 -13.70 -0.19
C ASN A 129 -5.36 -14.28 -1.51
N GLN A 130 -4.48 -14.87 -2.32
CA GLN A 130 -4.84 -15.32 -3.67
C GLN A 130 -5.91 -16.41 -3.68
N ASP A 131 -5.86 -17.39 -2.77
CA ASP A 131 -6.86 -18.46 -2.66
C ASP A 131 -8.27 -17.88 -2.39
N THR A 132 -8.34 -16.92 -1.48
CA THR A 132 -9.59 -16.23 -1.14
C THR A 132 -10.07 -15.37 -2.30
N LEU A 133 -9.15 -14.69 -2.98
CA LEU A 133 -9.46 -13.84 -4.12
C LEU A 133 -9.98 -14.64 -5.32
N LEU A 134 -9.37 -15.77 -5.65
CA LEU A 134 -9.85 -16.64 -6.73
C LEU A 134 -11.28 -17.13 -6.46
N ARG A 135 -11.55 -17.58 -5.23
CA ARG A 135 -12.91 -17.94 -4.80
C ARG A 135 -13.88 -16.78 -4.86
N GLU A 136 -13.43 -15.58 -4.50
CA GLU A 136 -14.24 -14.37 -4.60
C GLU A 136 -14.60 -14.07 -6.06
N ILE A 137 -13.63 -14.10 -6.99
CA ILE A 137 -13.84 -13.92 -8.44
C ILE A 137 -14.93 -14.89 -8.95
N ILE A 138 -14.84 -16.17 -8.59
CA ILE A 138 -15.82 -17.20 -8.97
C ILE A 138 -17.19 -16.91 -8.35
N SER A 139 -17.23 -16.57 -7.05
CA SER A 139 -18.48 -16.26 -6.33
C SER A 139 -19.20 -15.03 -6.89
N LEU A 140 -18.43 -14.04 -7.34
CA LEU A 140 -18.90 -12.81 -7.97
C LEU A 140 -19.30 -13.00 -9.44
N LYS A 141 -19.27 -14.24 -9.95
CA LYS A 141 -19.66 -14.59 -11.32
C LYS A 141 -18.83 -13.86 -12.37
N VAL A 142 -17.55 -13.65 -12.10
CA VAL A 142 -16.58 -13.24 -13.12
C VAL A 142 -16.17 -14.49 -13.90
N GLN A 143 -16.75 -14.64 -15.08
CA GLN A 143 -16.50 -15.73 -16.02
C GLN A 143 -15.26 -15.39 -16.85
N ALA A 144 -14.10 -15.85 -16.40
CA ALA A 144 -12.83 -15.66 -17.10
C ALA A 144 -12.22 -17.00 -17.52
N ILE A 145 -11.67 -17.05 -18.73
CA ILE A 145 -10.95 -18.20 -19.28
C ILE A 145 -9.45 -17.95 -19.26
N ILE A 146 -8.66 -19.01 -19.12
CA ILE A 146 -7.19 -18.95 -19.27
C ILE A 146 -6.85 -18.81 -20.76
N ILE A 147 -6.12 -17.75 -21.11
CA ILE A 147 -5.70 -17.47 -22.50
C ILE A 147 -4.19 -17.53 -22.69
N LYS A 148 -3.40 -17.69 -21.63
CA LYS A 148 -1.96 -17.95 -21.70
C LYS A 148 -1.57 -18.83 -20.53
N VAL A 149 -0.61 -19.71 -20.76
CA VAL A 149 0.08 -20.45 -19.70
C VAL A 149 1.59 -20.31 -19.92
N ALA A 150 2.33 -20.18 -18.82
CA ALA A 150 3.78 -20.00 -18.81
C ALA A 150 4.42 -20.51 -17.50
N ALA A 151 3.85 -21.55 -16.89
CA ALA A 151 4.32 -22.07 -15.61
C ALA A 151 4.36 -23.60 -15.55
N ILE A 152 5.19 -24.11 -14.65
CA ILE A 152 5.33 -25.53 -14.42
C ILE A 152 4.00 -26.18 -14.03
N GLY A 153 3.68 -27.28 -14.72
CA GLY A 153 2.43 -28.01 -14.51
C GLY A 153 1.23 -27.43 -15.26
N LEU A 154 1.33 -26.26 -15.89
CA LEU A 154 0.29 -25.78 -16.80
C LEU A 154 0.53 -26.29 -18.22
N ASP A 155 -0.27 -27.26 -18.62
CA ASP A 155 -0.31 -27.85 -19.97
C ASP A 155 -1.23 -27.04 -20.91
N PRO A 156 -0.71 -26.50 -22.03
CA PRO A 156 -1.50 -25.73 -23.00
C PRO A 156 -2.73 -26.46 -23.53
N ASP A 157 -2.59 -27.75 -23.87
CA ASP A 157 -3.66 -28.54 -24.50
C ASP A 157 -4.79 -28.87 -23.51
N LYS A 158 -4.49 -28.84 -22.21
CA LYS A 158 -5.45 -29.17 -21.15
C LYS A 158 -6.06 -27.97 -20.46
N HIS A 159 -5.41 -26.82 -20.48
CA HIS A 159 -5.77 -25.68 -19.62
C HIS A 159 -6.14 -24.41 -20.38
N LEU A 160 -5.64 -24.18 -21.60
CA LEU A 160 -6.09 -23.03 -22.39
C LEU A 160 -7.57 -23.16 -22.71
N GLY A 161 -8.29 -22.04 -22.58
CA GLY A 161 -9.74 -21.95 -22.79
C GLY A 161 -10.61 -22.39 -21.61
N LYS A 162 -10.04 -23.03 -20.57
CA LYS A 162 -10.80 -23.39 -19.37
C LYS A 162 -11.12 -22.18 -18.51
N THR A 163 -12.26 -22.24 -17.83
CA THR A 163 -12.67 -21.18 -16.89
C THR A 163 -11.90 -21.27 -15.58
N LEU A 164 -11.83 -20.15 -14.86
CA LEU A 164 -11.20 -20.11 -13.54
C LEU A 164 -11.89 -21.02 -12.50
N ASP A 165 -13.20 -21.29 -12.63
CA ASP A 165 -13.89 -22.21 -11.73
C ASP A 165 -13.50 -23.68 -11.98
N GLU A 166 -13.37 -24.09 -13.24
CA GLU A 166 -12.87 -25.40 -13.65
C GLU A 166 -11.42 -25.60 -13.19
N MET A 167 -10.63 -24.53 -13.20
CA MET A 167 -9.21 -24.55 -12.87
C MET A 167 -8.91 -24.38 -11.37
N GLU A 168 -9.86 -23.90 -10.55
CA GLU A 168 -9.63 -23.61 -9.12
C GLU A 168 -8.98 -24.78 -8.35
N PRO A 169 -9.51 -26.02 -8.41
CA PRO A 169 -8.93 -27.13 -7.64
C PRO A 169 -7.52 -27.48 -8.12
N TYR A 170 -7.25 -27.29 -9.41
CA TYR A 170 -5.95 -27.59 -10.01
C TYR A 170 -4.90 -26.54 -9.65
N LEU A 171 -5.25 -25.26 -9.72
CA LEU A 171 -4.36 -24.15 -9.36
C LEU A 171 -3.95 -24.22 -7.88
N LEU A 172 -4.89 -24.52 -6.97
CA LEU A 172 -4.58 -24.74 -5.55
C LEU A 172 -3.60 -25.90 -5.34
N LYS A 173 -3.72 -26.97 -6.12
CA LYS A 173 -2.80 -28.11 -6.07
C LYS A 173 -1.42 -27.75 -6.62
N LEU A 174 -1.34 -26.95 -7.69
CA LEU A 174 -0.07 -26.47 -8.22
C LEU A 174 0.65 -25.55 -7.24
N PHE A 175 -0.08 -24.65 -6.56
CA PHE A 175 0.49 -23.83 -5.49
C PHE A 175 1.14 -24.68 -4.39
N GLN A 176 0.43 -25.70 -3.90
CA GLN A 176 0.95 -26.59 -2.86
C GLN A 176 2.19 -27.40 -3.32
N LYS A 177 2.25 -27.77 -4.60
CA LYS A 177 3.30 -28.65 -5.12
C LYS A 177 4.53 -27.91 -5.62
N TYR A 178 4.33 -26.76 -6.25
CA TYR A 178 5.35 -26.03 -6.99
C TYR A 178 5.47 -24.55 -6.61
N GLY A 179 4.57 -24.04 -5.77
CA GLY A 179 4.55 -22.62 -5.41
C GLY A 179 3.94 -21.70 -6.46
N VAL A 180 3.30 -22.26 -7.50
CA VAL A 180 2.58 -21.51 -8.56
C VAL A 180 1.51 -20.62 -7.94
N HIS A 181 1.56 -19.33 -8.23
CA HIS A 181 0.58 -18.35 -7.79
C HIS A 181 -0.84 -18.67 -8.29
N VAL A 182 -1.75 -18.87 -7.34
CA VAL A 182 -3.15 -19.27 -7.58
C VAL A 182 -3.92 -18.27 -8.46
N CYS A 183 -3.54 -16.98 -8.44
CA CYS A 183 -4.13 -15.94 -9.28
C CYS A 183 -3.29 -15.58 -10.52
N GLY A 184 -2.25 -16.34 -10.86
CA GLY A 184 -1.43 -16.13 -12.05
C GLY A 184 -0.41 -14.99 -11.94
N GLU A 185 -0.10 -14.55 -10.72
CA GLU A 185 0.90 -13.51 -10.48
C GLU A 185 2.27 -13.90 -11.04
N GLY A 186 3.02 -12.92 -11.55
CA GLY A 186 4.30 -13.18 -12.22
C GLY A 186 4.16 -13.68 -13.67
N GLY A 187 2.95 -13.71 -14.22
CA GLY A 187 2.71 -14.09 -15.63
C GLY A 187 2.58 -15.59 -15.85
N GLU A 188 2.36 -16.38 -14.79
CA GLU A 188 2.22 -17.83 -14.85
C GLU A 188 1.05 -18.28 -15.75
N TYR A 189 -0.02 -17.49 -15.75
CA TYR A 189 -1.09 -17.57 -16.73
C TYR A 189 -1.77 -16.21 -16.88
N GLU A 190 -2.40 -15.96 -18.01
CA GLU A 190 -3.20 -14.76 -18.26
C GLU A 190 -4.65 -15.16 -18.56
N THR A 191 -5.59 -14.24 -18.31
CA THR A 191 -7.02 -14.53 -18.48
C THR A 191 -7.74 -13.51 -19.35
N PHE A 192 -8.87 -13.94 -19.90
CA PHE A 192 -9.82 -13.10 -20.62
C PHE A 192 -11.22 -13.30 -20.04
N THR A 193 -11.87 -12.21 -19.64
CA THR A 193 -13.20 -12.21 -19.02
C THR A 193 -14.27 -12.21 -20.10
N LEU A 194 -14.97 -13.34 -20.25
CA LEU A 194 -16.09 -13.48 -21.18
C LEU A 194 -17.36 -12.84 -20.64
N ASP A 195 -17.57 -12.92 -19.34
CA ASP A 195 -18.71 -12.28 -18.71
C ASP A 195 -18.45 -11.86 -17.26
N CYS A 196 -19.10 -10.80 -16.82
CA CYS A 196 -19.20 -10.46 -15.41
C CYS A 196 -20.47 -9.62 -15.15
N PRO A 197 -20.88 -9.42 -13.88
CA PRO A 197 -22.07 -8.64 -13.57
C PRO A 197 -22.05 -7.18 -14.07
N LEU A 198 -20.88 -6.61 -14.37
CA LEU A 198 -20.78 -5.24 -14.94
C LEU A 198 -21.03 -5.19 -16.44
N PHE A 199 -20.99 -6.33 -17.14
CA PHE A 199 -21.24 -6.37 -18.57
C PHE A 199 -22.75 -6.34 -18.85
N LYS A 200 -23.17 -5.54 -19.83
CA LYS A 200 -24.53 -5.51 -20.39
C LYS A 200 -24.75 -6.66 -21.38
N LYS A 201 -23.69 -7.06 -22.08
CA LYS A 201 -23.67 -8.19 -23.03
C LYS A 201 -22.53 -9.13 -22.67
N LYS A 202 -22.71 -10.44 -22.85
CA LYS A 202 -21.61 -11.40 -22.67
C LYS A 202 -20.82 -11.54 -23.96
N ILE A 203 -19.54 -11.85 -23.85
CA ILE A 203 -18.65 -12.10 -24.99
C ILE A 203 -18.61 -13.62 -25.22
N VAL A 204 -18.81 -14.03 -26.47
CA VAL A 204 -18.75 -15.43 -26.89
C VAL A 204 -17.59 -15.60 -27.86
N VAL A 205 -16.76 -16.62 -27.61
CA VAL A 205 -15.66 -17.00 -28.50
C VAL A 205 -16.21 -17.94 -29.57
N ASP A 206 -16.19 -17.52 -30.83
CA ASP A 206 -16.63 -18.33 -31.97
C ASP A 206 -15.53 -19.25 -32.48
N SER A 207 -14.29 -18.73 -32.52
CA SER A 207 -13.11 -19.48 -32.92
C SER A 207 -11.84 -18.92 -32.30
N SER A 208 -10.90 -19.83 -32.05
CA SER A 208 -9.59 -19.55 -31.48
C SER A 208 -8.58 -20.59 -31.92
N GLU A 209 -7.30 -20.25 -31.87
CA GLU A 209 -6.19 -21.18 -32.12
C GLU A 209 -5.16 -21.11 -30.99
N VAL A 210 -4.47 -22.22 -30.74
CA VAL A 210 -3.37 -22.28 -29.78
C VAL A 210 -2.08 -21.95 -30.49
N VAL A 211 -1.34 -20.96 -29.99
CA VAL A 211 -0.02 -20.58 -30.46
C VAL A 211 1.00 -20.94 -29.40
N VAL A 212 1.95 -21.81 -29.77
CA VAL A 212 3.06 -22.19 -28.89
C VAL A 212 4.22 -21.23 -29.11
N HIS A 213 4.56 -20.45 -28.08
CA HIS A 213 5.70 -19.55 -28.09
C HIS A 213 6.99 -20.29 -27.71
N SER A 214 6.92 -21.13 -26.68
CA SER A 214 8.02 -21.98 -26.22
C SER A 214 7.52 -23.37 -25.84
N ALA A 215 8.12 -24.40 -26.43
CA ALA A 215 7.79 -25.80 -26.16
C ALA A 215 8.66 -26.41 -25.05
N ASP A 216 9.05 -25.61 -24.04
CA ASP A 216 9.83 -26.11 -22.90
C ASP A 216 9.15 -27.32 -22.24
N ALA A 217 9.93 -28.34 -21.92
CA ALA A 217 9.42 -29.62 -21.43
C ALA A 217 8.80 -29.53 -20.02
N PHE A 218 9.12 -28.48 -19.26
CA PHE A 218 8.68 -28.30 -17.87
C PHE A 218 7.74 -27.11 -17.71
N ALA A 219 7.98 -26.00 -18.41
CA ALA A 219 7.18 -24.78 -18.36
C ALA A 219 6.90 -24.27 -19.78
N PRO A 220 6.03 -24.96 -20.55
CA PRO A 220 5.67 -24.50 -21.89
C PRO A 220 5.01 -23.13 -21.83
N VAL A 221 5.32 -22.28 -22.81
CA VAL A 221 4.68 -20.98 -23.00
C VAL A 221 3.81 -21.06 -24.23
N ALA A 222 2.50 -20.94 -24.03
CA ALA A 222 1.53 -20.95 -25.10
C ALA A 222 0.35 -20.06 -24.76
N TYR A 223 -0.30 -19.52 -25.80
CA TYR A 223 -1.46 -18.67 -25.65
C TYR A 223 -2.55 -18.99 -26.66
N LEU A 224 -3.77 -18.57 -26.31
CA LEU A 224 -4.96 -18.71 -27.12
C LEU A 224 -5.16 -17.42 -27.92
N ARG A 225 -4.95 -17.49 -29.24
CA ARG A 225 -5.28 -16.40 -30.16
C ARG A 225 -6.77 -16.47 -30.48
N LEU A 226 -7.52 -15.47 -30.03
CA LEU A 226 -8.96 -15.38 -30.21
C LEU A 226 -9.27 -14.77 -31.59
N LEU A 227 -9.66 -15.60 -32.56
CA LEU A 227 -9.79 -15.21 -33.96
C LEU A 227 -11.13 -14.51 -34.25
N LYS A 228 -12.21 -15.02 -33.64
CA LYS A 228 -13.55 -14.48 -33.84
C LYS A 228 -14.34 -14.54 -32.55
N LEU A 229 -14.97 -13.42 -32.22
CA LEU A 229 -15.84 -13.27 -31.06
C LEU A 229 -17.03 -12.41 -31.43
N HIS A 230 -18.11 -12.55 -30.68
CA HIS A 230 -19.27 -11.68 -30.79
C HIS A 230 -19.90 -11.40 -29.42
N LEU A 231 -20.79 -10.41 -29.38
CA LEU A 231 -21.56 -10.06 -28.19
C LEU A 231 -22.96 -10.67 -28.26
N GLU A 232 -23.36 -11.32 -27.18
CA GLU A 232 -24.73 -11.79 -26.99
C GLU A 232 -25.42 -11.01 -25.86
N ASP A 233 -26.69 -10.69 -26.06
CA ASP A 233 -27.50 -10.07 -25.03
C ASP A 233 -27.69 -11.05 -23.85
N LYS A 234 -27.67 -10.48 -22.64
CA LYS A 234 -27.92 -11.25 -21.42
C LYS A 234 -29.41 -11.40 -21.19
N VAL A 235 -29.81 -12.57 -20.70
CA VAL A 235 -31.12 -12.72 -20.06
C VAL A 235 -31.10 -11.86 -18.79
N GLN A 236 -31.98 -10.87 -18.68
CA GLN A 236 -32.00 -9.95 -17.54
C GLN A 236 -32.18 -10.72 -16.22
N PHE A 237 -31.10 -10.83 -15.44
CA PHE A 237 -31.21 -11.19 -14.03
C PHE A 237 -31.32 -9.90 -13.22
N GLY A 238 -32.52 -9.60 -12.72
CA GLY A 238 -32.84 -8.46 -11.85
C GLY A 238 -32.23 -8.52 -10.44
N GLY A 239 -31.07 -9.16 -10.28
CA GLY A 239 -30.36 -9.21 -9.02
C GLY A 239 -29.52 -7.95 -8.84
N LYS A 240 -29.82 -7.14 -7.81
CA LYS A 240 -28.84 -6.18 -7.31
C LYS A 240 -27.58 -6.96 -6.94
N ILE A 241 -26.45 -6.61 -7.55
CA ILE A 241 -25.14 -7.05 -7.09
C ILE A 241 -24.99 -6.48 -5.68
N LEU A 242 -25.27 -7.29 -4.67
CA LEU A 242 -24.91 -6.96 -3.30
C LEU A 242 -23.43 -7.31 -3.19
N PRO A 243 -22.53 -6.33 -3.04
CA PRO A 243 -21.16 -6.65 -2.72
C PRO A 243 -21.17 -7.36 -1.36
N GLY A 244 -20.43 -8.46 -1.26
CA GLY A 244 -20.18 -9.11 0.03
C GLY A 244 -19.63 -8.08 1.02
N LYS A 245 -19.93 -8.24 2.31
CA LYS A 245 -19.34 -7.41 3.36
C LYS A 245 -17.82 -7.40 3.19
N CYS A 246 -17.22 -6.21 3.18
CA CYS A 246 -15.77 -6.05 3.07
C CYS A 246 -15.07 -6.86 4.17
N SER A 247 -14.14 -7.74 3.77
CA SER A 247 -13.31 -8.54 4.69
C SER A 247 -12.29 -7.70 5.47
N CYS A 248 -12.16 -6.43 5.13
CA CYS A 248 -11.27 -5.46 5.74
C CYS A 248 -11.64 -5.09 7.18
N ASP A 249 -12.91 -5.24 7.57
CA ASP A 249 -13.36 -5.02 8.94
C ASP A 249 -13.17 -6.29 9.76
N THR A 250 -12.57 -6.18 10.94
CA THR A 250 -12.26 -7.35 11.77
C THR A 250 -13.55 -8.09 12.12
N LYS A 251 -13.61 -9.39 11.80
CA LYS A 251 -14.65 -10.27 12.33
C LYS A 251 -14.69 -10.12 13.85
N GLU A 252 -15.88 -9.96 14.42
CA GLU A 252 -16.07 -9.91 15.87
C GLU A 252 -15.38 -11.14 16.48
N ILE A 253 -14.40 -10.90 17.36
CA ILE A 253 -13.91 -11.97 18.22
C ILE A 253 -15.10 -12.32 19.12
N GLU A 254 -15.60 -13.55 19.03
CA GLU A 254 -16.66 -14.03 19.92
C GLU A 254 -16.30 -13.68 21.37
N ASP A 255 -17.21 -12.96 22.04
CA ASP A 255 -17.08 -12.57 23.44
C ASP A 255 -17.16 -13.83 24.32
N HIS A 256 -16.05 -14.55 24.45
CA HIS A 256 -15.79 -15.25 25.69
C HIS A 256 -15.45 -14.17 26.71
N ALA A 257 -16.44 -13.86 27.55
CA ALA A 257 -16.33 -12.94 28.66
C ALA A 257 -14.95 -13.06 29.32
N CYS A 258 -14.26 -11.93 29.49
CA CYS A 258 -13.12 -11.88 30.40
C CYS A 258 -13.58 -12.49 31.73
N PRO A 259 -12.87 -13.49 32.28
CA PRO A 259 -13.11 -13.88 33.66
C PRO A 259 -12.96 -12.63 34.53
N PRO A 260 -13.76 -12.50 35.62
CA PRO A 260 -13.50 -11.48 36.63
C PRO A 260 -12.04 -11.61 37.07
N SER A 261 -11.39 -10.47 37.22
CA SER A 261 -10.00 -10.29 37.62
C SER A 261 -9.50 -11.33 38.63
N ASP A 262 -8.77 -12.34 38.14
CA ASP A 262 -7.83 -13.08 38.98
C ASP A 262 -6.56 -12.24 39.12
N GLU A 263 -6.20 -12.02 40.38
CA GLU A 263 -5.06 -11.27 40.89
C GLU A 263 -3.80 -11.44 40.02
N ARG A 264 -3.53 -10.45 39.15
CA ARG A 264 -2.22 -10.35 38.47
C ARG A 264 -1.33 -9.43 39.29
N LYS A 265 -0.17 -9.96 39.66
CA LYS A 265 0.98 -9.18 40.13
C LYS A 265 1.17 -8.00 39.18
N GLU A 266 1.06 -6.79 39.71
CA GLU A 266 1.33 -5.55 39.00
C GLU A 266 2.73 -5.62 38.40
N THR A 267 2.81 -5.75 37.08
CA THR A 267 4.03 -5.38 36.38
C THR A 267 4.07 -3.86 36.46
N PRO A 268 5.13 -3.24 37.01
CA PRO A 268 5.12 -1.79 37.20
C PRO A 268 5.01 -1.11 35.84
N CYS A 269 3.82 -0.57 35.56
CA CYS A 269 3.66 0.44 34.52
C CYS A 269 4.56 1.60 34.93
N ILE A 270 5.58 1.89 34.12
CA ILE A 270 6.35 3.14 34.27
C ILE A 270 5.37 4.26 33.92
N THR A 271 4.64 4.70 34.93
CA THR A 271 3.83 5.91 34.85
C THR A 271 4.84 7.03 34.96
N TRP A 272 5.20 7.64 33.83
CA TRP A 272 6.00 8.85 33.85
C TRP A 272 5.24 9.88 34.66
N GLN A 273 5.67 10.13 35.89
CA GLN A 273 5.22 11.29 36.64
C GLN A 273 5.53 12.50 35.76
N PHE A 274 4.51 13.28 35.43
CA PHE A 274 4.68 14.58 34.82
C PHE A 274 5.44 15.47 35.82
N LEU A 275 6.75 15.32 35.86
CA LEU A 275 7.63 16.38 36.32
C LEU A 275 7.38 17.50 35.33
N ARG A 276 6.59 18.51 35.71
CA ARG A 276 6.59 19.80 35.02
C ARG A 276 8.04 20.29 35.10
N PRO A 277 8.84 20.21 34.03
CA PRO A 277 10.15 20.79 34.10
C PRO A 277 9.90 22.29 34.23
N ASN A 278 10.62 22.97 35.12
CA ASN A 278 10.78 24.41 34.98
C ASN A 278 11.49 24.64 33.65
N PHE A 279 10.72 24.77 32.57
CA PHE A 279 11.21 25.19 31.27
C PHE A 279 11.50 26.69 31.40
N ALA A 280 12.68 27.02 31.93
CA ALA A 280 13.32 28.26 31.58
C ALA A 280 13.39 28.32 30.05
N GLN A 281 12.97 29.47 29.53
CA GLN A 281 12.83 29.81 28.12
C GLN A 281 14.23 29.92 27.48
N GLU A 282 14.93 28.80 27.34
CA GLU A 282 16.15 28.71 26.54
C GLU A 282 15.76 28.23 25.15
N SER A 283 16.11 29.01 24.12
CA SER A 283 16.05 28.56 22.73
C SER A 283 16.97 27.36 22.59
N LYS A 284 16.41 26.15 22.68
CA LYS A 284 17.21 24.93 22.58
C LYS A 284 17.63 24.77 21.12
N ALA A 285 18.91 25.07 20.87
CA ALA A 285 19.59 24.70 19.64
C ALA A 285 19.37 23.21 19.32
N LEU A 286 19.35 22.87 18.03
CA LEU A 286 19.30 21.48 17.56
C LEU A 286 20.38 20.64 18.24
N LYS A 287 19.99 19.47 18.78
CA LYS A 287 20.88 18.54 19.46
C LYS A 287 21.02 17.26 18.68
N PHE A 288 22.26 16.86 18.44
CA PHE A 288 22.61 15.60 17.82
C PHE A 288 23.15 14.66 18.91
N SER A 289 22.63 13.43 18.98
CA SER A 289 23.20 12.40 19.84
C SER A 289 24.59 11.99 19.35
N GLY A 290 25.28 11.17 20.15
CA GLY A 290 26.39 10.38 19.61
C GLY A 290 25.93 9.52 18.42
N LYS A 291 26.83 9.27 17.47
CA LYS A 291 26.60 8.38 16.33
C LYS A 291 26.97 6.95 16.73
N SER A 292 26.07 6.00 16.51
CA SER A 292 26.33 4.58 16.76
C SER A 292 27.31 3.98 15.73
N LEU A 293 27.83 2.78 16.02
CA LEU A 293 28.71 2.05 15.09
C LEU A 293 28.07 1.76 13.73
N LYS A 294 26.74 1.62 13.67
CA LYS A 294 25.96 1.40 12.45
C LYS A 294 25.41 2.69 11.84
N GLY A 295 25.89 3.84 12.32
CA GLY A 295 25.57 5.14 11.75
C GLY A 295 24.24 5.77 12.20
N TYR A 296 23.53 5.17 13.16
CA TYR A 296 22.32 5.77 13.74
C TYR A 296 22.64 6.98 14.61
N GLN A 297 21.84 8.05 14.49
CA GLN A 297 21.95 9.28 15.25
C GLN A 297 20.57 9.93 15.46
N TRP A 298 20.25 10.29 16.70
CA TRP A 298 19.06 11.06 17.03
C TRP A 298 19.33 12.56 16.86
N ILE A 299 18.32 13.25 16.31
CA ILE A 299 18.27 14.70 16.16
C ILE A 299 17.03 15.17 16.93
N THR A 300 17.24 16.00 17.95
CA THR A 300 16.20 16.43 18.88
C THR A 300 16.24 17.95 19.07
N GLY A 301 15.23 18.49 19.74
CA GLY A 301 15.11 19.93 19.96
C GLY A 301 14.62 20.69 18.72
N ILE A 302 13.97 20.01 17.79
CA ILE A 302 13.33 20.63 16.63
C ILE A 302 11.96 21.10 17.10
N SER A 303 11.84 22.39 17.39
CA SER A 303 10.66 22.96 18.04
C SER A 303 10.28 24.27 17.36
N VAL A 304 8.98 24.45 17.11
CA VAL A 304 8.42 25.67 16.53
C VAL A 304 7.56 26.39 17.56
N TYR A 305 7.89 27.66 17.83
CA TYR A 305 7.19 28.48 18.81
C TYR A 305 6.30 29.52 18.12
N ILE A 306 5.16 29.83 18.73
CA ILE A 306 4.20 30.83 18.23
C ILE A 306 4.79 32.24 18.30
N HIS A 307 5.58 32.53 19.35
CA HIS A 307 6.11 33.87 19.62
C HIS A 307 7.51 34.14 19.04
N SER A 308 8.15 33.17 18.38
CA SER A 308 9.53 33.34 17.89
C SER A 308 9.65 34.26 16.67
N SER A 309 8.55 34.73 16.07
CA SER A 309 8.58 35.66 14.93
C SER A 309 7.25 36.40 14.77
N GLU A 310 7.16 37.66 15.20
CA GLU A 310 5.97 38.49 14.94
C GLU A 310 5.67 38.53 13.43
N GLY A 311 4.48 38.07 13.03
CA GLY A 311 3.95 38.20 11.67
C GLY A 311 4.14 37.02 10.71
N LYS A 312 4.81 35.93 11.11
CA LYS A 312 4.93 34.73 10.25
C LYS A 312 3.73 33.79 10.36
N SER A 313 3.32 33.24 9.23
CA SER A 313 2.32 32.16 9.15
C SER A 313 2.88 30.83 9.68
N ILE A 314 2.00 29.91 10.07
CA ILE A 314 2.37 28.53 10.47
C ILE A 314 3.21 27.84 9.39
N GLN A 315 2.86 28.05 8.12
CA GLN A 315 3.58 27.50 6.98
C GLN A 315 5.02 28.02 6.91
N GLU A 316 5.23 29.33 7.07
CA GLU A 316 6.58 29.92 7.07
C GLU A 316 7.40 29.42 8.25
N LEU A 317 6.82 29.38 9.45
CA LEU A 317 7.49 28.87 10.65
C LEU A 317 7.91 27.39 10.50
N ALA A 318 7.05 26.55 9.90
CA ALA A 318 7.38 25.16 9.62
C ALA A 318 8.50 25.03 8.58
N ASN A 319 8.48 25.85 7.52
CA ASN A 319 9.52 25.87 6.49
C ASN A 319 10.87 26.28 7.06
N ASP A 320 10.90 27.30 7.92
CA ASP A 320 12.13 27.78 8.57
C ASP A 320 12.78 26.67 9.40
N VAL A 321 11.98 25.93 10.18
CA VAL A 321 12.51 24.85 11.04
C VAL A 321 13.05 23.68 10.21
N LEU A 322 12.36 23.28 9.13
CA LEU A 322 12.84 22.20 8.27
C LEU A 322 14.07 22.62 7.46
N SER A 323 14.13 23.87 7.01
CA SER A 323 15.31 24.43 6.33
C SER A 323 16.51 24.48 7.27
N SER A 324 16.29 24.89 8.53
CA SER A 324 17.31 24.87 9.58
C SER A 324 17.79 23.45 9.87
N LEU A 325 16.88 22.49 10.01
CA LEU A 325 17.21 21.07 10.17
C LEU A 325 18.10 20.59 9.01
N GLN A 326 17.70 20.85 7.76
CA GLN A 326 18.46 20.46 6.57
C GLN A 326 19.87 21.07 6.57
N ALA A 327 20.00 22.36 6.89
CA ALA A 327 21.30 23.02 6.97
C ALA A 327 22.22 22.38 8.03
N HIS A 328 21.69 22.08 9.22
CA HIS A 328 22.47 21.45 10.29
C HIS A 328 22.84 19.99 9.97
N MET A 329 21.96 19.26 9.30
CA MET A 329 22.25 17.91 8.81
C MET A 329 23.38 17.93 7.77
N ASN A 330 23.32 18.85 6.82
CA ASN A 330 24.36 19.01 5.78
C ASN A 330 25.73 19.31 6.41
N LEU A 331 25.79 20.16 7.45
CA LEU A 331 27.02 20.44 8.20
C LEU A 331 27.60 19.20 8.90
N LYS A 332 26.78 18.17 9.16
CA LYS A 332 27.18 16.88 9.73
C LYS A 332 27.36 15.79 8.67
N GLY A 333 27.32 16.14 7.38
CA GLY A 333 27.43 15.19 6.28
C GLY A 333 26.22 14.27 6.13
N LEU A 334 25.06 14.64 6.68
CA LEU A 334 23.79 13.95 6.54
C LEU A 334 22.86 14.71 5.58
N ALA A 335 21.92 14.00 4.96
CA ALA A 335 20.84 14.56 4.15
C ALA A 335 19.48 14.18 4.75
N LEU A 336 18.40 14.89 4.40
CA LEU A 336 17.04 14.55 4.84
C LEU A 336 16.63 13.12 4.44
N THR A 337 17.18 12.59 3.35
CA THR A 337 16.97 11.20 2.89
C THR A 337 17.52 10.15 3.87
N ASP A 338 18.47 10.54 4.72
CA ASP A 338 19.07 9.68 5.76
C ASP A 338 18.14 9.56 6.98
N ILE A 339 17.09 10.37 7.09
CA ILE A 339 16.07 10.23 8.14
C ILE A 339 15.24 8.98 7.85
N ILE A 340 15.08 8.13 8.88
CA ILE A 340 14.34 6.86 8.79
C ILE A 340 13.11 6.83 9.70
N LEU A 341 13.09 7.63 10.77
CA LEU A 341 11.95 7.75 11.68
C LEU A 341 11.79 9.20 12.14
N VAL A 342 10.55 9.67 12.16
CA VAL A 342 10.15 10.98 12.66
C VAL A 342 9.05 10.81 13.70
N HIS A 343 9.23 11.41 14.87
CA HIS A 343 8.14 11.63 15.81
C HIS A 343 7.74 13.10 15.73
N LEU A 344 6.49 13.37 15.36
CA LEU A 344 5.92 14.70 15.22
C LEU A 344 4.79 14.86 16.24
N TYR A 345 5.01 15.72 17.21
CA TYR A 345 4.05 16.06 18.25
C TYR A 345 3.49 17.45 17.95
N MET A 346 2.18 17.55 17.78
CA MET A 346 1.49 18.79 17.44
C MET A 346 0.66 19.29 18.62
N LYS A 347 0.54 20.60 18.79
CA LYS A 347 -0.36 21.18 19.79
C LYS A 347 -1.83 20.95 19.42
N SER A 348 -2.15 21.07 18.13
CA SER A 348 -3.50 20.93 17.60
C SER A 348 -3.48 20.25 16.24
N MET A 349 -4.32 19.23 16.05
CA MET A 349 -4.54 18.61 14.74
C MET A 349 -5.27 19.51 13.75
N ALA A 350 -5.78 20.66 14.17
CA ALA A 350 -6.31 21.67 13.26
C ALA A 350 -5.22 22.19 12.29
N ASP A 351 -3.97 22.21 12.73
CA ASP A 351 -2.84 22.71 11.94
C ASP A 351 -2.18 21.62 11.06
N PHE A 352 -2.68 20.38 11.13
CA PHE A 352 -2.12 19.22 10.45
C PHE A 352 -1.98 19.44 8.93
N ALA A 353 -3.02 19.92 8.26
CA ALA A 353 -2.99 20.09 6.81
C ALA A 353 -1.89 21.05 6.35
N VAL A 354 -1.69 22.16 7.09
CA VAL A 354 -0.68 23.19 6.78
C VAL A 354 0.73 22.68 7.07
N ILE A 355 0.95 22.00 8.20
CA ILE A 355 2.26 21.44 8.53
C ILE A 355 2.62 20.27 7.60
N ASN A 356 1.64 19.43 7.26
CA ASN A 356 1.85 18.30 6.37
C ASN A 356 2.20 18.75 4.94
N SER A 357 1.65 19.85 4.45
CA SER A 357 2.02 20.38 3.12
C SER A 357 3.48 20.81 3.06
N VAL A 358 4.00 21.42 4.13
CA VAL A 358 5.43 21.76 4.29
C VAL A 358 6.29 20.50 4.44
N TYR A 359 5.79 19.51 5.17
CA TYR A 359 6.49 18.23 5.32
C TYR A 359 6.62 17.48 3.97
N MET A 360 5.63 17.60 3.07
CA MET A 360 5.67 17.05 1.70
C MET A 360 6.72 17.67 0.80
N THR A 361 7.07 18.95 1.00
CA THR A 361 8.13 19.57 0.21
C THR A 361 9.52 19.14 0.69
N ALA A 362 9.65 18.77 1.96
CA ALA A 362 10.90 18.31 2.56
C ALA A 362 11.18 16.82 2.27
N PHE A 363 10.15 15.97 2.23
CA PHE A 363 10.27 14.53 2.02
C PHE A 363 9.42 14.06 0.82
N ASP A 364 10.06 13.59 -0.25
CA ASP A 364 9.36 13.24 -1.50
C ASP A 364 9.13 11.72 -1.69
N LEU A 365 10.00 11.02 -2.42
CA LEU A 365 9.75 9.65 -2.90
C LEU A 365 9.83 8.57 -1.80
N CYS A 366 10.70 8.76 -0.82
CA CYS A 366 10.96 7.80 0.26
C CYS A 366 10.97 8.47 1.62
N PRO A 367 9.82 9.02 2.04
CA PRO A 367 9.71 9.71 3.31
C PRO A 367 9.98 8.75 4.48
N PRO A 368 10.42 9.24 5.65
CA PRO A 368 10.67 8.42 6.81
C PRO A 368 9.40 7.73 7.33
N ALA A 369 9.57 6.71 8.17
CA ALA A 369 8.47 6.29 9.04
C ALA A 369 8.10 7.46 9.95
N ARG A 370 6.81 7.65 10.24
CA ARG A 370 6.30 8.79 10.99
C ARG A 370 5.31 8.35 12.06
N VAL A 371 5.40 9.03 13.20
CA VAL A 371 4.36 9.04 14.24
C VAL A 371 3.89 10.49 14.37
N CYS A 372 2.62 10.75 14.12
CA CYS A 372 2.04 12.11 14.18
C CYS A 372 0.87 12.16 15.18
N VAL A 373 1.02 12.86 16.31
CA VAL A 373 -0.02 12.90 17.35
C VAL A 373 -0.21 14.29 17.94
N GLU A 374 -1.45 14.58 18.35
CA GLU A 374 -1.78 15.75 19.16
C GLU A 374 -1.37 15.47 20.60
N ALA A 375 -0.50 16.33 21.15
CA ALA A 375 0.07 16.18 22.47
C ALA A 375 -0.20 17.45 23.32
N PRO A 376 -0.25 17.32 24.66
CA PRO A 376 -0.38 18.44 25.59
C PRO A 376 0.92 19.27 25.65
N LEU A 377 1.22 20.00 24.57
CA LEU A 377 2.37 20.90 24.49
C LEU A 377 2.12 22.20 25.27
N THR A 378 3.21 22.88 25.67
CA THR A 378 3.13 24.20 26.32
C THR A 378 2.48 25.23 25.41
N GLU A 379 1.86 26.26 25.96
CA GLU A 379 1.07 27.24 25.19
C GLU A 379 1.83 27.84 24.00
N ASP A 380 3.11 28.12 24.15
CA ASP A 380 3.91 28.78 23.13
C ASP A 380 4.43 27.84 22.03
N LEU A 381 4.26 26.52 22.17
CA LEU A 381 4.86 25.52 21.29
C LEU A 381 3.81 25.00 20.29
N LEU A 382 4.02 25.26 19.00
CA LEU A 382 3.13 24.84 17.92
C LEU A 382 3.28 23.34 17.62
N PHE A 383 4.51 22.90 17.40
CA PHE A 383 4.85 21.48 17.26
C PHE A 383 6.31 21.22 17.66
N GLN A 384 6.59 19.97 18.01
CA GLN A 384 7.92 19.44 18.26
C GLN A 384 8.16 18.23 17.38
N MET A 385 9.39 18.09 16.89
CA MET A 385 9.81 16.97 16.07
C MET A 385 11.12 16.38 16.61
N ASP A 386 11.21 15.05 16.57
CA ASP A 386 12.44 14.31 16.78
C ASP A 386 12.67 13.39 15.58
N CYS A 387 13.92 13.27 15.14
CA CYS A 387 14.30 12.49 13.96
C CYS A 387 15.38 11.48 14.31
N LEU A 388 15.26 10.27 13.78
CA LEU A 388 16.33 9.28 13.74
C LEU A 388 16.89 9.25 12.32
N ALA A 389 18.18 9.59 12.20
CA ALA A 389 18.94 9.44 10.96
C ALA A 389 19.80 8.17 11.01
N GLN A 390 20.03 7.55 9.85
CA GLN A 390 20.97 6.45 9.68
C GLN A 390 21.81 6.68 8.42
N LYS A 391 23.13 6.71 8.61
CA LYS A 391 24.11 6.76 7.52
C LYS A 391 25.40 6.07 7.94
N ASP A 392 25.74 4.98 7.28
CA ASP A 392 27.00 4.26 7.52
C ASP A 392 28.17 4.95 6.79
N ASP A 393 29.16 5.41 7.56
CA ASP A 393 30.35 6.09 7.02
C ASP A 393 31.37 5.11 6.40
N LYS A 394 31.24 3.80 6.68
CA LYS A 394 32.19 2.77 6.20
C LYS A 394 31.83 2.21 4.82
N MET A 395 30.65 2.54 4.30
CA MET A 395 30.17 2.12 2.98
C MET A 395 30.74 3.02 1.87
N ILE A 396 32.04 2.90 1.61
CA ILE A 396 32.73 3.52 0.45
C ILE A 396 32.70 2.52 -0.71
N SER A 397 31.94 2.84 -1.76
CA SER A 397 32.03 2.31 -3.13
C SER A 397 32.40 0.82 -3.31
N SER A 398 31.43 -0.10 -3.24
CA SER A 398 31.29 -1.26 -4.16
C SER A 398 30.11 -2.18 -3.78
N ALA A 399 29.16 -2.28 -4.70
CA ALA A 399 28.36 -3.48 -5.03
C ALA A 399 27.60 -4.31 -3.96
N SER A 400 27.36 -3.85 -2.74
CA SER A 400 26.21 -4.34 -1.95
C SER A 400 25.73 -3.27 -0.95
N CYS A 401 24.90 -2.36 -1.45
CA CYS A 401 24.17 -1.41 -0.62
C CYS A 401 23.29 -2.22 0.35
N SER A 402 23.48 -2.08 1.67
CA SER A 402 22.45 -2.46 2.65
C SER A 402 21.27 -1.50 2.46
N GLN A 403 20.48 -1.82 1.43
CA GLN A 403 19.50 -0.95 0.80
C GLN A 403 18.34 -0.74 1.76
N LYS A 404 18.17 0.50 2.23
CA LYS A 404 16.98 0.94 2.97
C LYS A 404 15.74 0.49 2.18
N GLN A 405 14.98 -0.46 2.71
CA GLN A 405 13.72 -0.88 2.08
C GLN A 405 12.59 -0.04 2.65
N VAL A 406 11.71 0.43 1.78
CA VAL A 406 10.66 1.38 2.13
C VAL A 406 9.32 0.84 1.67
N MET A 407 8.38 0.74 2.60
CA MET A 407 6.98 0.46 2.29
C MET A 407 6.17 1.72 2.35
N HIS A 408 5.70 2.14 1.18
CA HIS A 408 4.91 3.34 0.99
C HIS A 408 3.64 2.95 0.21
N VAL A 409 2.49 2.93 0.89
CA VAL A 409 1.19 2.62 0.29
C VAL A 409 0.44 3.91 0.04
N GLN A 410 0.18 4.24 -1.22
CA GLN A 410 -0.60 5.42 -1.60
C GLN A 410 -1.97 5.04 -2.19
N SER A 411 -2.12 3.78 -2.60
CA SER A 411 -3.37 3.26 -3.16
C SER A 411 -4.37 2.84 -2.09
N ILE A 412 -5.65 3.16 -2.33
CA ILE A 412 -6.75 2.59 -1.54
C ILE A 412 -6.82 1.09 -1.85
N SER A 413 -6.86 0.28 -0.81
CA SER A 413 -6.78 -1.19 -0.91
C SER A 413 -7.60 -1.86 0.19
N HIS A 414 -7.64 -3.20 0.21
CA HIS A 414 -8.27 -3.94 1.30
C HIS A 414 -7.29 -4.39 2.39
N TRP A 415 -5.98 -4.34 2.14
CA TRP A 415 -4.99 -4.94 3.03
C TRP A 415 -4.48 -3.93 4.08
N ALA A 416 -4.11 -2.71 3.67
CA ALA A 416 -3.60 -1.66 4.57
C ALA A 416 -4.15 -0.27 4.21
N PRO A 417 -4.30 0.63 5.20
CA PRO A 417 -4.66 2.01 4.96
C PRO A 417 -3.63 2.72 4.08
N ALA A 418 -4.11 3.53 3.15
CA ALA A 418 -3.28 4.41 2.34
C ALA A 418 -2.68 5.55 3.18
N ASN A 419 -1.57 6.11 2.74
CA ASN A 419 -0.92 7.19 3.47
C ASN A 419 -1.70 8.50 3.39
N ILE A 420 -1.91 9.13 4.55
CA ILE A 420 -2.50 10.47 4.69
C ILE A 420 -1.35 11.49 4.82
N GLY A 421 -0.58 11.64 3.75
CA GLY A 421 0.62 12.48 3.71
C GLY A 421 1.91 11.70 3.44
N PRO A 422 3.08 12.36 3.43
CA PRO A 422 4.32 11.78 2.95
C PRO A 422 5.03 11.08 4.13
N TYR A 423 4.62 9.86 4.44
CA TYR A 423 5.36 8.98 5.34
C TYR A 423 5.43 7.59 4.71
N SER A 424 6.22 6.70 5.29
CA SER A 424 6.27 5.30 4.88
C SER A 424 5.69 4.43 5.98
N GLN A 425 4.81 3.47 5.68
CA GLN A 425 4.27 2.52 6.68
C GLN A 425 5.39 1.87 7.49
N CYS A 426 6.48 1.52 6.82
CA CYS A 426 7.64 0.93 7.44
C CYS A 426 8.91 1.23 6.65
N ILE A 427 10.01 1.34 7.38
CA ILE A 427 11.35 1.40 6.82
C ILE A 427 12.18 0.27 7.42
N GLN A 428 12.82 -0.51 6.57
CA GLN A 428 13.80 -1.50 6.99
C GLN A 428 15.20 -0.96 6.74
N VAL A 429 16.02 -0.98 7.79
CA VAL A 429 17.47 -0.76 7.68
C VAL A 429 18.14 -1.98 8.27
N GLU A 430 18.90 -2.69 7.43
CA GLU A 430 19.47 -4.00 7.77
C GLU A 430 18.36 -4.95 8.29
N ASP A 431 18.50 -5.45 9.52
CA ASP A 431 17.56 -6.38 10.15
C ASP A 431 16.52 -5.68 11.04
N THR A 432 16.49 -4.34 11.07
CA THR A 432 15.59 -3.56 11.94
C THR A 432 14.47 -2.90 11.15
N LEU A 433 13.24 -3.11 11.61
CA LEU A 433 12.02 -2.51 11.06
C LEU A 433 11.58 -1.33 11.92
N TYR A 434 11.32 -0.19 11.27
CA TYR A 434 10.77 1.02 11.87
C TYR A 434 9.38 1.25 11.31
N CYS A 435 8.35 0.95 12.09
CA CYS A 435 6.97 1.12 11.69
C CYS A 435 6.44 2.52 12.06
N SER A 436 5.67 3.11 11.16
CA SER A 436 4.88 4.31 11.44
C SER A 436 3.74 4.04 12.41
N GLY A 437 3.15 5.10 12.94
CA GLY A 437 1.90 5.01 13.68
C GLY A 437 0.85 4.22 12.89
N GLN A 438 0.13 3.32 13.56
CA GLN A 438 -0.96 2.56 12.93
C GLN A 438 -2.28 2.97 13.57
N ILE A 439 -3.19 3.54 12.76
CA ILE A 439 -4.52 3.97 13.19
C ILE A 439 -5.54 2.96 12.71
N ALA A 440 -6.63 2.80 13.47
CA ALA A 440 -7.71 1.87 13.19
C ALA A 440 -8.60 2.25 11.98
N LEU A 441 -8.00 2.71 10.88
CA LEU A 441 -8.71 3.00 9.64
C LEU A 441 -9.05 1.70 8.93
N VAL A 442 -10.28 1.60 8.42
CA VAL A 442 -10.70 0.54 7.51
C VAL A 442 -10.07 0.80 6.14
N PRO A 443 -9.16 -0.05 5.63
CA PRO A 443 -8.33 0.23 4.46
C PRO A 443 -9.06 0.74 3.22
N CYS A 444 -10.23 0.18 2.90
CA CYS A 444 -10.93 0.49 1.67
C CYS A 444 -11.78 1.77 1.75
N THR A 445 -12.14 2.22 2.95
CA THR A 445 -12.95 3.43 3.16
C THR A 445 -12.13 4.59 3.74
N MET A 446 -10.96 4.30 4.29
CA MET A 446 -10.12 5.25 5.03
C MET A 446 -10.84 5.91 6.22
N GLN A 447 -11.90 5.29 6.73
CA GLN A 447 -12.66 5.73 7.90
C GLN A 447 -12.22 4.97 9.15
N LEU A 448 -12.28 5.61 10.31
CA LEU A 448 -12.03 4.94 11.60
C LEU A 448 -13.06 3.82 11.81
N THR A 449 -12.61 2.66 12.27
CA THR A 449 -13.49 1.51 12.52
C THR A 449 -14.54 1.84 13.59
N SER A 450 -15.78 1.41 13.38
CA SER A 450 -16.88 1.55 14.33
C SER A 450 -16.89 0.39 15.33
N GLY A 451 -17.08 0.67 16.63
CA GLY A 451 -17.05 -0.35 17.68
C GLY A 451 -16.23 0.04 18.91
N GLY A 452 -15.70 1.26 18.94
CA GLY A 452 -14.99 1.84 20.07
C GLY A 452 -13.60 1.23 20.29
N ILE A 453 -13.00 1.60 21.43
CA ILE A 453 -11.58 1.37 21.71
C ILE A 453 -11.12 -0.08 21.52
N LYS A 454 -11.93 -1.09 21.87
CA LYS A 454 -11.54 -2.50 21.75
C LYS A 454 -11.29 -2.87 20.28
N LYS A 455 -12.18 -2.45 19.38
CA LYS A 455 -12.05 -2.71 17.95
C LYS A 455 -10.99 -1.83 17.31
N GLU A 456 -10.89 -0.57 17.75
CA GLU A 456 -9.84 0.34 17.29
C GLU A 456 -8.44 -0.21 17.63
N ALA A 457 -8.20 -0.62 18.88
CA ALA A 457 -6.93 -1.20 19.30
C ALA A 457 -6.62 -2.52 18.58
N LEU A 458 -7.63 -3.35 18.31
CA LEU A 458 -7.44 -4.58 17.56
C LEU A 458 -7.07 -4.31 16.10
N MET A 459 -7.76 -3.37 15.47
CA MET A 459 -7.54 -3.02 14.07
C MET A 459 -6.17 -2.37 13.85
N SER A 460 -5.76 -1.43 14.73
CA SER A 460 -4.42 -0.84 14.65
C SER A 460 -3.31 -1.88 14.81
N LEU A 461 -3.47 -2.84 15.72
CA LEU A 461 -2.50 -3.92 15.92
C LEU A 461 -2.47 -4.90 14.73
N ASN A 462 -3.62 -5.20 14.12
CA ASN A 462 -3.67 -5.98 12.90
C ASN A 462 -2.95 -5.26 11.74
N HIS A 463 -3.00 -3.94 11.65
CA HIS A 463 -2.22 -3.19 10.67
C HIS A 463 -0.72 -3.32 10.91
N VAL A 464 -0.26 -3.26 12.16
CA VAL A 464 1.15 -3.54 12.52
C VAL A 464 1.55 -4.94 12.02
N GLU A 465 0.75 -5.97 12.31
CA GLU A 465 1.02 -7.34 11.84
C GLU A 465 1.12 -7.43 10.31
N ARG A 466 0.19 -6.79 9.60
CA ARG A 466 0.16 -6.80 8.12
C ARG A 466 1.40 -6.11 7.55
N VAL A 467 1.77 -4.95 8.08
CA VAL A 467 2.96 -4.20 7.67
C VAL A 467 4.24 -5.01 7.94
N LEU A 468 4.37 -5.61 9.13
CA LEU A 468 5.53 -6.44 9.48
C LEU A 468 5.68 -7.63 8.53
N LYS A 469 4.62 -8.42 8.34
CA LYS A 469 4.61 -9.57 7.42
C LYS A 469 4.88 -9.18 5.97
N ALA A 470 4.39 -8.01 5.56
CA ALA A 470 4.59 -7.49 4.22
C ALA A 470 6.04 -7.08 3.96
N MET A 471 6.77 -6.61 4.99
CA MET A 471 8.20 -6.27 4.92
C MET A 471 9.08 -7.52 5.02
N ASN A 472 8.76 -8.42 5.95
CA ASN A 472 9.49 -9.65 6.16
C ASN A 472 8.53 -10.75 6.61
N LEU A 473 8.44 -11.83 5.83
CA LEU A 473 7.51 -12.95 6.08
C LEU A 473 7.73 -13.62 7.45
N LYS A 474 8.91 -13.45 8.07
CA LYS A 474 9.24 -13.98 9.40
C LYS A 474 8.98 -12.97 10.52
N ALA A 475 8.69 -11.71 10.20
CA ALA A 475 8.43 -10.69 11.21
C ALA A 475 7.00 -10.86 11.76
N GLU A 476 6.92 -10.86 13.09
CA GLU A 476 5.69 -11.09 13.85
C GLU A 476 5.68 -10.16 15.06
N LEU A 477 4.55 -10.04 15.76
CA LEU A 477 4.43 -9.14 16.92
C LEU A 477 5.42 -9.43 18.04
N HIS A 478 5.80 -10.70 18.24
CA HIS A 478 6.78 -11.03 19.29
C HIS A 478 8.21 -10.59 18.97
N HIS A 479 8.48 -10.16 17.72
CA HIS A 479 9.75 -9.54 17.33
C HIS A 479 9.77 -8.03 17.62
N VAL A 480 8.65 -7.44 18.04
CA VAL A 480 8.58 -6.01 18.38
C VAL A 480 9.36 -5.76 19.67
N LEU A 481 10.40 -4.91 19.57
CA LEU A 481 11.25 -4.55 20.70
C LEU A 481 10.62 -3.43 21.56
N MET A 482 9.99 -2.46 20.90
CA MET A 482 9.40 -1.28 21.51
C MET A 482 8.11 -0.90 20.77
N ALA A 483 7.04 -0.66 21.53
CA ALA A 483 5.79 -0.12 21.01
C ALA A 483 5.34 1.08 21.86
N ASN A 484 4.96 2.16 21.19
CA ASN A 484 4.36 3.35 21.80
C ASN A 484 2.88 3.38 21.44
N CYS A 485 2.02 3.23 22.45
CA CYS A 485 0.58 3.26 22.29
C CYS A 485 0.03 4.63 22.73
N TYR A 486 -0.45 5.41 21.78
CA TYR A 486 -1.08 6.71 22.03
C TYR A 486 -2.58 6.54 22.23
N ILE A 487 -3.10 7.02 23.37
CA ILE A 487 -4.49 6.81 23.77
C ILE A 487 -5.17 8.15 24.05
N THR A 488 -6.38 8.31 23.51
CA THR A 488 -7.19 9.55 23.59
C THR A 488 -7.69 9.91 24.98
N ASP A 489 -7.84 8.90 25.85
CA ASP A 489 -8.32 9.05 27.23
C ASP A 489 -7.69 7.98 28.12
N SER A 490 -7.17 8.38 29.28
CA SER A 490 -6.57 7.48 30.27
C SER A 490 -7.46 6.28 30.67
N LYS A 491 -8.79 6.42 30.63
CA LYS A 491 -9.72 5.32 30.96
C LYS A 491 -9.63 4.13 30.00
N TYR A 492 -9.06 4.34 28.82
CA TYR A 492 -8.92 3.33 27.77
C TYR A 492 -7.61 2.54 27.86
N ILE A 493 -6.67 2.92 28.73
CA ILE A 493 -5.36 2.27 28.87
C ILE A 493 -5.51 0.77 29.15
N SER A 494 -6.32 0.41 30.15
CA SER A 494 -6.52 -0.99 30.53
C SER A 494 -7.14 -1.84 29.42
N VAL A 495 -8.03 -1.25 28.61
CA VAL A 495 -8.68 -1.95 27.50
C VAL A 495 -7.69 -2.19 26.36
N ALA A 496 -6.92 -1.17 25.98
CA ALA A 496 -5.89 -1.28 24.95
C ALA A 496 -4.79 -2.27 25.36
N GLU A 497 -4.35 -2.21 26.62
CA GLU A 497 -3.39 -3.15 27.20
C GLU A 497 -3.92 -4.58 27.15
N ALA A 498 -5.18 -4.82 27.53
CA ALA A 498 -5.78 -6.15 27.48
C ALA A 498 -5.82 -6.72 26.04
N VAL A 499 -6.10 -5.90 25.04
CA VAL A 499 -6.07 -6.31 23.62
C VAL A 499 -4.65 -6.69 23.20
N TRP A 500 -3.67 -5.86 23.53
CA TRP A 500 -2.27 -6.10 23.19
C TRP A 500 -1.72 -7.35 23.87
N GLN A 501 -2.00 -7.50 25.17
CA GLN A 501 -1.61 -8.66 25.95
C GLN A 501 -2.28 -9.94 25.44
N ARG A 502 -3.54 -9.89 24.98
CA ARG A 502 -4.19 -11.07 24.39
C ARG A 502 -3.45 -11.54 23.13
N LYS A 503 -3.11 -10.61 22.25
CA LYS A 503 -2.34 -10.89 21.02
C LYS A 503 -0.90 -11.33 21.28
N LEU A 504 -0.26 -10.82 22.33
CA LEU A 504 1.09 -11.22 22.72
C LEU A 504 1.15 -12.51 23.53
N LYS A 505 0.14 -12.85 24.34
CA LYS A 505 0.12 -14.06 25.18
C LYS A 505 0.13 -15.37 24.39
N GLU A 506 -0.14 -15.30 23.09
CA GLU A 506 0.10 -16.41 22.17
C GLU A 506 1.61 -16.65 21.94
N LEU A 507 2.50 -15.80 22.44
CA LEU A 507 3.93 -15.75 22.11
C LEU A 507 4.81 -15.50 23.36
N THR A 508 5.97 -16.15 23.44
CA THR A 508 6.77 -16.37 24.68
C THR A 508 7.87 -15.33 24.99
N LYS A 509 7.84 -14.10 24.45
CA LYS A 509 8.91 -13.09 24.69
C LYS A 509 8.39 -11.71 25.09
N VAL A 510 9.24 -10.97 25.82
CA VAL A 510 8.97 -9.66 26.42
C VAL A 510 9.10 -8.53 25.38
N CYS A 511 8.01 -7.81 25.14
CA CYS A 511 7.98 -6.54 24.39
C CYS A 511 7.88 -5.38 25.40
N ILE A 512 8.64 -4.31 25.21
CA ILE A 512 8.47 -3.07 26.00
C ILE A 512 7.32 -2.28 25.37
N ILE A 513 6.24 -2.10 26.11
CA ILE A 513 5.06 -1.34 25.66
C ILE A 513 4.90 -0.14 26.60
N SER A 514 4.87 1.05 26.02
CA SER A 514 4.63 2.29 26.76
C SER A 514 3.33 2.93 26.30
N PHE A 515 2.50 3.35 27.26
CA PHE A 515 1.23 4.02 27.00
C PHE A 515 1.38 5.52 27.26
N PHE A 516 1.02 6.34 26.27
CA PHE A 516 1.11 7.79 26.35
C PHE A 516 -0.26 8.44 26.14
N PRO A 517 -0.62 9.47 26.91
CA PRO A 517 -1.79 10.28 26.61
C PRO A 517 -1.56 11.05 25.30
N ALA A 518 -2.53 11.00 24.40
CA ALA A 518 -2.64 11.87 23.23
C ALA A 518 -4.07 12.38 23.16
N PHE A 519 -4.34 13.51 22.51
CA PHE A 519 -5.73 13.97 22.35
C PHE A 519 -6.36 13.42 21.06
N LYS A 520 -5.56 13.37 20.00
CA LYS A 520 -5.91 12.87 18.66
C LYS A 520 -4.64 12.31 18.00
N ALA A 521 -4.81 11.41 17.04
CA ALA A 521 -3.72 10.88 16.24
C ALA A 521 -4.08 10.98 14.76
N THR A 522 -3.08 11.24 13.92
CA THR A 522 -3.16 11.07 12.45
C THR A 522 -1.97 10.22 12.02
N VAL A 523 -2.09 9.51 10.90
CA VAL A 523 -1.05 8.53 10.51
C VAL A 523 0.21 9.26 10.05
#